data_AF-A0A8T4KI30-F1
#
_entry.id   AF-A0A8T4KI30-F1
#
_cell.length_a   1.000
_cell.length_b   1.000
_cell.length_c   1.000
_cell.angle_alpha   90.00
_cell.angle_beta   90.00
_cell.angle_gamma   90.00
#
_symmetry.space_group_name_H-M   'P 1'
#
loop_
_entity.id
_entity.type
_entity.pdbx_description
1 polymer ?
#
loop_
_entity_poly.entity_id
_entity_poly.type
_entity_poly.pdbx_seq_one_letter_code
_entity_poly.pdbx_strand_id
1 'polypeptide(L)'
;MVDILGYTIGISLALLASQAVSALLAFIAVVISDNYIGHNIELRRALVLSVISFFIVPLIIPYLGLNYPYLNLYFPLISWIILGEIILNNDFGTKLKILGVAFFVYYVLNIIIQPFIMGYLRFLN
;
A
#
# COMPACT_ATOMS: atom_id res chain seq x y z
N MET A 1 -2.93 -24.10 -1.24
CA MET A 1 -2.09 -23.91 -2.45
C MET A 1 -3.05 -23.70 -3.61
N VAL A 2 -2.94 -22.60 -4.35
CA VAL A 2 -3.81 -22.34 -5.50
C VAL A 2 -2.89 -22.31 -6.71
N ASP A 3 -3.08 -23.28 -7.60
CA ASP A 3 -2.26 -23.46 -8.79
C ASP A 3 -2.92 -22.70 -9.94
N ILE A 4 -2.25 -21.67 -10.44
CA ILE A 4 -2.67 -20.93 -11.62
C ILE A 4 -1.50 -21.01 -12.60
N LEU A 5 -1.68 -21.75 -13.70
CA LEU A 5 -0.77 -21.77 -14.85
C LEU A 5 0.67 -22.23 -14.54
N GLY A 6 0.88 -23.19 -13.62
CA GLY A 6 2.18 -23.82 -13.39
C GLY A 6 3.18 -22.99 -12.59
N TYR A 7 2.77 -21.85 -12.04
CA TYR A 7 3.53 -21.10 -11.04
C TYR A 7 2.92 -21.36 -9.66
N THR A 8 3.65 -22.08 -8.81
CA THR A 8 3.24 -22.33 -7.42
C THR A 8 3.38 -21.05 -6.58
N ILE A 9 2.43 -20.12 -6.71
CA ILE A 9 2.41 -18.89 -5.93
C ILE A 9 1.62 -19.17 -4.65
N GLY A 10 2.32 -19.61 -3.61
CA GLY A 10 1.72 -19.78 -2.29
C GLY A 10 1.36 -18.42 -1.70
N ILE A 11 0.10 -17.99 -1.82
CA ILE A 11 -0.44 -16.93 -0.96
C ILE A 11 -0.37 -17.46 0.47
N SER A 12 0.67 -17.07 1.20
CA SER A 12 0.81 -17.41 2.61
C SER A 12 -0.05 -16.47 3.45
N LEU A 13 -0.54 -16.97 4.57
CA LEU A 13 -1.25 -16.13 5.55
C LEU A 13 -0.36 -14.96 6.00
N ALA A 14 0.96 -15.19 6.09
CA ALA A 14 1.95 -14.17 6.41
C ALA A 14 2.02 -13.06 5.34
N LEU A 15 1.94 -13.39 4.05
CA LEU A 15 1.90 -12.41 2.97
C LEU A 15 0.63 -11.56 3.06
N LEU A 16 -0.54 -12.20 3.22
CA LEU A 16 -1.82 -11.50 3.37
C LEU A 16 -1.83 -10.56 4.58
N ALA A 17 -1.34 -11.04 5.72
CA ALA A 17 -1.23 -10.22 6.93
C ALA A 17 -0.28 -9.04 6.73
N SER A 18 0.89 -9.26 6.11
CA SER A 18 1.85 -8.19 5.83
C SER A 18 1.26 -7.11 4.92
N GLN A 19 0.55 -7.49 3.85
CA GLN A 19 -0.07 -6.50 2.96
C GLN A 19 -1.26 -5.79 3.61
N ALA A 20 -2.03 -6.48 4.46
CA ALA A 20 -3.13 -5.86 5.20
C ALA A 20 -2.61 -4.77 6.14
N VAL A 21 -1.50 -5.03 6.83
CA VAL A 21 -0.86 -4.00 7.67
C VAL A 21 -0.31 -2.87 6.81
N SER A 22 0.35 -3.15 5.69
CA SER A 22 0.82 -2.10 4.76
C SER A 22 -0.32 -1.17 4.30
N ALA A 23 -1.45 -1.73 3.89
CA ALA A 23 -2.62 -0.95 3.48
C ALA A 23 -3.22 -0.14 4.64
N LEU A 24 -3.25 -0.68 5.86
CA LEU A 24 -3.69 0.04 7.04
C LEU A 24 -2.76 1.23 7.36
N LEU A 25 -1.44 1.03 7.28
CA LEU A 25 -0.46 2.10 7.49
C LEU A 25 -0.58 3.20 6.43
N ALA A 26 -0.78 2.82 5.17
CA ALA A 26 -1.00 3.78 4.10
C ALA A 26 -2.30 4.59 4.32
N PHE A 27 -3.36 3.94 4.78
CA PHE A 27 -4.61 4.62 5.12
C PHE A 27 -4.43 5.63 6.25
N ILE A 28 -3.79 5.21 7.35
CA ILE A 28 -3.46 6.10 8.47
C ILE A 28 -2.62 7.28 7.98
N ALA A 29 -1.64 7.03 7.12
CA ALA A 29 -0.79 8.07 6.56
C ALA A 29 -1.57 9.10 5.73
N VAL A 30 -2.56 8.66 4.93
CA VAL A 30 -3.44 9.59 4.18
C VAL A 30 -4.27 10.43 5.13
N VAL A 31 -4.88 9.81 6.15
CA VAL A 31 -5.72 10.54 7.12
C VAL A 31 -4.89 11.57 7.89
N ILE A 32 -3.67 11.23 8.31
CA ILE A 32 -2.77 12.18 8.99
C ILE A 32 -2.39 13.31 8.04
N SER A 33 -2.04 12.99 6.79
CA SER A 33 -1.60 13.97 5.80
C SER A 33 -2.72 14.91 5.38
N ASP A 34 -3.93 14.38 5.25
CA ASP A 34 -5.13 15.14 4.96
C ASP A 34 -5.48 16.11 6.10
N ASN A 35 -5.41 15.66 7.35
CA ASN A 35 -5.59 16.53 8.51
C ASN A 35 -4.50 17.61 8.60
N TYR A 36 -3.25 17.29 8.26
CA TYR A 36 -2.14 18.24 8.28
C TYR A 36 -2.28 19.31 7.18
N ILE A 37 -2.75 18.93 5.99
CA ILE A 37 -2.94 19.84 4.85
C ILE A 37 -4.31 20.53 4.90
N GLY A 38 -5.24 20.02 5.72
CA GLY A 38 -6.58 20.58 5.93
C GLY A 38 -7.53 20.33 4.77
N HIS A 39 -7.49 19.14 4.15
CA HIS A 39 -8.14 18.89 2.86
C HIS A 39 -9.40 18.03 2.85
N ASN A 40 -9.93 17.66 4.02
CA ASN A 40 -11.23 16.99 4.21
C ASN A 40 -11.50 15.89 3.16
N ILE A 41 -10.51 15.04 2.89
CA ILE A 41 -10.67 13.89 2.03
C ILE A 41 -11.70 12.95 2.65
N GLU A 42 -12.64 12.48 1.83
CA GLU A 42 -13.57 11.43 2.25
C GLU A 42 -12.81 10.16 2.67
N LEU A 43 -13.02 9.71 3.91
CA LEU A 43 -12.40 8.49 4.46
C LEU A 43 -12.55 7.26 3.55
N ARG A 44 -13.71 7.12 2.89
CA ARG A 44 -13.97 6.03 1.94
C ARG A 44 -12.97 6.03 0.78
N ARG A 45 -12.63 7.20 0.25
CA ARG A 45 -11.69 7.36 -0.88
C ARG A 45 -10.26 7.06 -0.46
N ALA A 46 -9.85 7.57 0.71
CA ALA A 46 -8.54 7.26 1.30
C ALA A 46 -8.36 5.75 1.54
N LEU A 47 -9.42 5.07 2.01
CA LEU A 47 -9.41 3.62 2.23
C LEU A 47 -9.27 2.86 0.91
N VAL A 48 -10.08 3.20 -0.10
CA VAL A 48 -10.03 2.55 -1.42
C VAL A 48 -8.65 2.72 -2.06
N LEU A 49 -8.09 3.93 -2.02
CA LEU A 49 -6.74 4.20 -2.51
C LEU A 49 -5.70 3.30 -1.84
N SER A 50 -5.73 3.22 -0.51
CA SER A 50 -4.76 2.46 0.28
C SER A 50 -4.86 0.95 0.07
N VAL A 51 -6.08 0.41 0.02
CA VAL A 51 -6.31 -1.01 -0.23
C VAL A 51 -5.87 -1.39 -1.64
N ILE A 52 -6.23 -0.61 -2.67
CA ILE A 52 -5.85 -0.99 -4.03
C ILE A 52 -4.33 -0.92 -4.17
N SER A 53 -3.70 0.18 -3.76
CA SER A 53 -2.26 0.39 -3.98
C SER A 53 -1.35 -0.50 -3.15
N PHE A 54 -1.71 -0.77 -1.90
CA PHE A 54 -0.81 -1.46 -0.95
C PHE A 54 -1.28 -2.86 -0.54
N PHE A 55 -2.48 -3.29 -0.94
CA PHE A 55 -2.95 -4.68 -0.75
C PHE A 55 -3.11 -5.39 -2.09
N ILE A 56 -3.96 -4.88 -2.98
CA ILE A 56 -4.34 -5.58 -4.21
C ILE A 56 -3.18 -5.60 -5.21
N VAL A 57 -2.55 -4.45 -5.47
CA VAL A 57 -1.45 -4.36 -6.45
C VAL A 57 -0.29 -5.29 -6.08
N PRO A 58 0.25 -5.28 -4.85
CA PRO A 58 1.31 -6.23 -4.45
C PRO A 58 0.94 -7.69 -4.61
N LEU A 59 -0.33 -8.05 -4.44
CA LEU A 59 -0.79 -9.44 -4.60
C LEU A 59 -0.87 -9.85 -6.07
N ILE A 60 -1.12 -8.93 -6.99
CA ILE A 60 -1.22 -9.23 -8.43
C ILE A 60 0.15 -9.33 -9.09
N ILE A 61 1.16 -8.59 -8.63
CA ILE A 61 2.51 -8.54 -9.24
C ILE A 61 3.11 -9.94 -9.49
N PRO A 62 3.10 -10.89 -8.53
CA PRO A 62 3.66 -12.22 -8.74
C PRO A 62 3.03 -12.98 -9.92
N TYR A 63 1.77 -12.68 -10.25
CA TYR A 63 1.02 -13.31 -11.34
C TYR A 63 1.31 -12.68 -12.71
N LEU A 64 1.92 -11.50 -12.76
CA LEU A 64 2.25 -10.82 -14.02
C LEU A 64 3.55 -11.33 -14.67
N GLY A 65 4.24 -12.28 -14.04
CA GLY A 65 5.52 -12.81 -14.54
C GLY A 65 6.65 -11.77 -14.58
N LEU A 66 6.45 -10.62 -13.92
CA LEU A 66 7.44 -9.56 -13.84
C LEU A 66 8.45 -9.90 -12.75
N ASN A 67 9.68 -10.23 -13.13
CA ASN A 67 10.76 -10.55 -12.19
C ASN A 67 11.85 -9.48 -12.25
N TYR A 68 11.51 -8.28 -11.79
CA TYR A 68 12.47 -7.19 -11.62
C TYR A 68 12.71 -6.93 -10.13
N PRO A 69 13.96 -6.66 -9.74
CA PRO A 69 14.24 -6.21 -8.38
C PRO A 69 13.45 -4.91 -8.13
N TYR A 70 12.88 -4.78 -6.94
CA TYR A 70 12.15 -3.59 -6.47
C TYR A 70 10.73 -3.35 -7.04
N LEU A 71 10.14 -4.29 -7.81
CA LEU A 71 8.74 -4.14 -8.28
C LEU A 71 7.74 -3.90 -7.15
N ASN A 72 7.96 -4.57 -6.01
CA ASN A 72 7.12 -4.42 -4.82
C ASN A 72 7.16 -3.02 -4.21
N LEU A 73 8.12 -2.18 -4.59
CA LEU A 73 8.18 -0.76 -4.20
C LEU A 73 7.57 0.13 -5.29
N TYR A 74 7.97 -0.07 -6.55
CA TYR A 74 7.59 0.82 -7.65
C TYR A 74 6.13 0.69 -8.06
N PHE A 75 5.58 -0.53 -8.12
CA PHE A 75 4.19 -0.73 -8.57
C PHE A 75 3.16 -0.15 -7.59
N PRO A 76 3.28 -0.39 -6.26
CA PRO A 76 2.42 0.29 -5.29
C PRO A 76 2.50 1.81 -5.41
N LEU A 77 3.70 2.37 -5.58
CA LEU A 77 3.90 3.81 -5.73
C LEU A 77 3.30 4.38 -7.01
N ILE A 78 3.49 3.72 -8.15
CA ILE A 78 2.88 4.11 -9.43
C ILE A 78 1.36 4.05 -9.32
N SER A 79 0.83 2.96 -8.77
CA SER A 79 -0.62 2.81 -8.57
C SER A 79 -1.17 3.87 -7.61
N TRP A 80 -0.43 4.23 -6.58
CA TRP A 80 -0.79 5.25 -5.60
C TRP A 80 -0.94 6.62 -6.23
N ILE A 81 0.01 7.00 -7.10
CA ILE A 81 -0.04 8.29 -7.80
C ILE A 81 -1.22 8.30 -8.77
N ILE A 82 -1.37 7.27 -9.61
CA ILE A 82 -2.43 7.18 -10.62
C ILE A 82 -3.81 7.18 -9.96
N LEU A 83 -4.01 6.31 -8.96
CA LEU A 83 -5.29 6.21 -8.26
C LEU A 83 -5.56 7.43 -7.40
N GLY A 84 -4.52 8.02 -6.80
CA GLY A 84 -4.65 9.26 -6.04
C GLY A 84 -5.13 10.42 -6.92
N GLU A 85 -4.71 10.46 -8.19
CA GLU A 85 -5.21 11.45 -9.15
C GLU A 85 -6.69 11.22 -9.51
N ILE A 86 -7.09 9.98 -9.74
CA ILE A 86 -8.45 9.59 -10.18
C ILE A 86 -9.46 9.69 -9.02
N ILE A 87 -9.10 9.18 -7.84
CA ILE A 87 -10.04 8.94 -6.74
C ILE A 87 -10.24 10.18 -5.89
N LEU A 88 -9.18 10.95 -5.62
CA LEU A 88 -9.30 12.16 -4.83
C LEU A 88 -10.03 13.23 -5.66
N ASN A 89 -11.02 13.92 -5.10
CA ASN A 89 -11.65 15.06 -5.77
C ASN A 89 -10.98 16.33 -5.24
N ASN A 90 -10.02 16.89 -5.98
CA ASN A 90 -9.35 18.16 -5.64
C ASN A 90 -8.42 18.63 -6.77
N ASP A 91 -7.84 19.82 -6.60
CA ASP A 91 -6.82 20.35 -7.51
C ASP A 91 -5.57 19.46 -7.53
N PHE A 92 -5.01 19.28 -8.72
CA PHE A 92 -3.84 18.42 -8.96
C PHE A 92 -2.66 18.75 -8.02
N GLY A 93 -2.40 20.04 -7.80
CA GLY A 93 -1.32 20.49 -6.93
C GLY A 93 -1.48 20.07 -5.48
N THR A 94 -2.71 20.06 -4.95
CA THR A 94 -2.93 19.65 -3.56
C THR A 94 -3.00 18.14 -3.41
N LYS A 95 -3.53 17.42 -4.39
CA LYS A 95 -3.48 15.95 -4.44
C LYS A 95 -2.04 15.44 -4.34
N LEU A 96 -1.14 15.97 -5.16
CA LEU A 96 0.27 15.56 -5.16
C LEU A 96 0.94 15.83 -3.81
N LYS A 97 0.64 16.96 -3.17
CA LYS A 97 1.16 17.26 -1.82
C LYS A 97 0.68 16.23 -0.81
N ILE A 98 -0.62 15.92 -0.79
CA ILE A 98 -1.18 14.94 0.14
C ILE A 98 -0.59 13.56 -0.12
N LEU A 99 -0.55 13.12 -1.38
CA LEU A 99 0.00 11.81 -1.74
C LEU A 99 1.49 11.71 -1.39
N GLY A 100 2.25 12.78 -1.58
CA GLY A 100 3.68 12.85 -1.23
C GLY A 100 3.92 12.80 0.27
N VAL A 101 3.20 13.62 1.05
CA VAL A 101 3.29 13.61 2.52
C VAL A 101 2.82 12.27 3.07
N ALA A 102 1.73 11.72 2.55
CA ALA A 102 1.21 10.43 2.96
C ALA A 102 2.17 9.30 2.63
N PHE A 103 2.82 9.33 1.47
CA PHE A 103 3.85 8.34 1.14
C PHE A 103 5.03 8.41 2.11
N PHE A 104 5.49 9.62 2.45
CA PHE A 104 6.56 9.80 3.43
C PHE A 104 6.16 9.29 4.83
N VAL A 105 4.97 9.66 5.31
CA VAL A 105 4.44 9.19 6.61
C VAL A 105 4.30 7.67 6.61
N TYR A 106 3.75 7.08 5.55
CA TYR A 106 3.68 5.64 5.38
C TYR A 106 5.06 4.99 5.47
N TYR A 107 6.06 5.53 4.78
CA TYR A 107 7.41 4.98 4.76
C TYR A 107 8.06 5.01 6.15
N VAL A 108 7.91 6.12 6.89
CA VAL A 108 8.38 6.23 8.28
C VAL A 108 7.67 5.21 9.18
N LEU A 109 6.33 5.11 9.09
CA LEU A 109 5.56 4.13 9.85
C LEU A 109 5.98 2.70 9.50
N ASN A 110 6.25 2.42 8.23
CA ASN A 110 6.67 1.10 7.77
C ASN A 110 8.03 0.73 8.36
N ILE A 111 9.03 1.61 8.31
CA ILE A 111 10.36 1.37 8.92
C ILE A 111 10.23 1.05 10.41
N ILE A 112 9.36 1.76 11.12
CA ILE A 112 9.19 1.57 12.57
C ILE A 112 8.46 0.26 12.86
N ILE A 113 7.39 -0.05 12.13
CA ILE A 113 6.45 -1.13 12.49
C ILE A 113 6.86 -2.48 11.87
N GLN A 114 7.46 -2.47 10.68
CA GLN A 114 7.82 -3.70 9.95
C GLN A 114 8.74 -4.66 10.72
N PRO A 115 9.75 -4.20 11.50
CA PRO A 115 10.55 -5.08 12.35
C PRO A 115 9.71 -5.86 13.38
N PHE A 116 8.69 -5.23 13.96
CA PHE A 116 7.79 -5.88 14.93
C PHE A 116 6.89 -6.91 14.24
N ILE A 117 6.38 -6.60 13.05
CA ILE A 117 5.58 -7.54 12.25
C ILE A 117 6.41 -8.77 11.90
N MET A 118 7.64 -8.58 11.39
CA MET A 118 8.52 -9.70 11.05
C MET A 118 8.89 -10.53 12.29
N GLY A 119 9.12 -9.87 13.43
CA GLY A 119 9.35 -10.55 14.71
C GLY A 119 8.17 -11.44 15.11
N TYR A 120 6.94 -10.93 15.01
CA TYR A 120 5.73 -11.67 15.35
C TYR A 120 5.45 -12.82 14.38
N LEU A 121 5.60 -12.61 13.07
CA LEU A 121 5.40 -13.64 12.05
C LEU A 121 6.42 -14.78 12.17
N ARG A 122 7.66 -14.51 12.59
CA ARG A 122 8.66 -15.54 12.88
C ARG A 122 8.33 -16.37 14.12
N PHE A 123 7.56 -15.84 15.06
CA PHE A 123 7.15 -16.55 16.27
C PHE A 123 5.97 -17.51 16.01
N LEU A 124 5.20 -17.27 14.95
CA LEU A 124 4.01 -18.06 14.59
C LEU A 124 4.28 -19.21 13.61
N ASN A 125 5.48 -19.27 13.01
CA ASN A 125 5.95 -20.35 12.14
C ASN A 125 6.86 -21.30 12.92
#